data_AF-F7NDS1-F1
#
_entry.id   AF-F7NDS1-F1
#
_cell.length_a   1.000
_cell.length_b   1.000
_cell.length_c   1.000
_cell.angle_alpha   90.00
_cell.angle_beta   90.00
_cell.angle_gamma   90.00
#
_symmetry.space_group_name_H-M   'P 1'
#
loop_
_entity.id
_entity.type
_entity.pdbx_description
1 polymer ?
#
loop_
_entity_poly.entity_id
_entity_poly.type
_entity_poly.pdbx_seq_one_letter_code
_entity_poly.pdbx_strand_id
1 'polypeptide(L)'
;MFVASPAERLEEFYNLLRMYKLNIAWPVYSAGALVPIYTEEQLLIQKLIGNGGIVEVSTLKKQNEQLQVVNGPLLGLDHIIKKVSPKNRRIMVEVTVLDEKKKIELEGVFVT
;
A
#
# COMPACT_ATOMS: atom_id res chain seq x y z
N MET A 1 -10.03 -3.43 -5.55
CA MET A 1 -10.15 -2.63 -6.79
C MET A 1 -10.10 -1.18 -6.39
N PHE A 2 -9.29 -0.36 -7.08
CA PHE A 2 -9.27 1.09 -6.91
C PHE A 2 -9.87 1.73 -8.16
N VAL A 3 -10.69 2.78 -7.99
CA VAL A 3 -11.38 3.46 -9.09
C VAL A 3 -11.34 4.97 -8.87
N ALA A 4 -11.19 5.72 -9.96
CA ALA A 4 -11.33 7.17 -9.97
C ALA A 4 -12.70 7.55 -10.55
N SER A 5 -13.44 8.38 -9.82
CA SER A 5 -14.70 9.00 -10.28
C SER A 5 -14.84 10.38 -9.63
N PRO A 6 -15.41 11.38 -10.33
CA PRO A 6 -15.91 12.58 -9.69
C PRO A 6 -16.92 12.23 -8.60
N ALA A 7 -16.96 13.02 -7.51
CA ALA A 7 -17.82 12.77 -6.37
C ALA A 7 -19.31 12.86 -6.75
N GLU A 8 -19.66 13.81 -7.62
CA GLU A 8 -21.01 14.03 -8.12
C GLU A 8 -21.56 12.87 -8.98
N ARG A 9 -20.70 11.96 -9.46
CA ARG A 9 -21.10 10.80 -10.27
C ARG A 9 -21.04 9.48 -9.53
N LEU A 10 -20.73 9.50 -8.24
CA LEU A 10 -20.44 8.28 -7.50
C LEU A 10 -21.66 7.34 -7.39
N GLU A 11 -22.85 7.90 -7.22
CA GLU A 11 -24.11 7.15 -7.16
C GLU A 11 -24.43 6.50 -8.51
N GLU A 12 -24.33 7.27 -9.61
CA GLU A 12 -24.50 6.76 -10.97
C GLU A 12 -23.51 5.63 -11.26
N PHE A 13 -22.24 5.84 -10.96
CA PHE A 13 -21.19 4.84 -11.15
C PHE A 13 -21.48 3.56 -10.36
N TYR A 14 -21.85 3.68 -9.08
CA TYR A 14 -22.22 2.53 -8.25
C TYR A 14 -23.42 1.77 -8.81
N ASN A 15 -24.44 2.48 -9.29
CA ASN A 15 -25.61 1.88 -9.92
C ASN A 15 -25.24 1.11 -11.21
N LEU A 16 -24.34 1.65 -12.04
CA LEU A 16 -23.81 0.96 -13.21
C LEU A 16 -23.09 -0.33 -12.83
N LEU A 17 -22.21 -0.29 -11.81
CA LEU A 17 -21.48 -1.49 -11.36
C LEU A 17 -22.44 -2.63 -10.96
N ARG A 18 -23.54 -2.29 -10.26
CA ARG A 18 -24.59 -3.25 -9.89
C ARG A 18 -25.35 -3.76 -11.10
N MET A 19 -25.70 -2.87 -12.04
CA MET A 19 -26.42 -3.23 -13.27
C MET A 19 -25.62 -4.22 -14.12
N TYR A 20 -24.30 -4.01 -14.24
CA TYR A 20 -23.40 -4.91 -14.97
C TYR A 20 -23.02 -6.18 -14.20
N LYS A 21 -23.61 -6.42 -13.01
CA LYS A 21 -23.36 -7.60 -12.16
C LYS A 21 -21.87 -7.86 -11.92
N LEU A 22 -21.08 -6.79 -11.81
CA LEU A 22 -19.70 -6.93 -11.35
C LEU A 22 -19.75 -7.41 -9.89
N ASN A 23 -18.98 -8.44 -9.54
CA ASN A 23 -18.89 -8.98 -8.18
C ASN A 23 -18.13 -8.01 -7.25
N ILE A 24 -18.64 -6.79 -7.10
CA ILE A 24 -18.09 -5.73 -6.26
C ILE A 24 -19.04 -5.61 -5.07
N ALA A 25 -18.51 -5.81 -3.87
CA ALA A 25 -19.32 -5.79 -2.65
C ALA A 25 -19.87 -4.37 -2.40
N TRP A 26 -19.02 -3.43 -1.99
CA TRP A 26 -19.42 -2.08 -1.58
C TRP A 26 -18.23 -1.11 -1.69
N PRO A 27 -18.46 0.21 -1.88
CA PRO A 27 -17.45 1.23 -1.60
C PRO A 27 -16.98 1.12 -0.15
N VAL A 28 -15.73 1.48 0.12
CA VAL A 28 -15.15 1.38 1.47
C VAL A 28 -15.32 2.71 2.18
N TYR A 29 -15.86 2.66 3.40
CA TYR A 29 -16.13 3.83 4.24
C TYR A 29 -15.18 3.84 5.45
N SER A 30 -14.73 5.03 5.86
CA SER A 30 -14.02 5.26 7.13
C SER A 30 -14.88 6.19 8.00
N ALA A 31 -15.07 5.83 9.27
CA ALA A 31 -15.89 6.60 10.23
C ALA A 31 -17.30 6.99 9.71
N GLY A 32 -17.93 6.14 8.88
CA GLY A 32 -19.25 6.39 8.29
C GLY A 32 -19.27 7.30 7.07
N ALA A 33 -18.12 7.80 6.61
CA ALA A 33 -17.99 8.63 5.42
C ALA A 33 -17.22 7.89 4.30
N LEU A 34 -17.56 8.20 3.05
CA LEU A 34 -16.76 7.78 1.91
C LEU A 34 -15.55 8.71 1.83
N VAL A 35 -14.36 8.15 2.05
CA VAL A 35 -13.12 8.92 2.06
C VAL A 35 -12.37 8.68 0.74
N PRO A 36 -11.94 9.73 0.03
CA PRO A 36 -11.12 9.56 -1.16
C PRO A 36 -9.75 9.01 -0.78
N ILE A 37 -9.12 8.27 -1.69
CA ILE A 37 -7.73 7.85 -1.51
C ILE A 37 -6.85 9.05 -1.85
N TYR A 38 -6.15 9.60 -0.86
CA TYR A 38 -5.31 10.76 -1.06
C TYR A 38 -4.08 10.44 -1.91
N THR A 39 -3.49 11.44 -2.57
CA THR A 39 -2.32 11.25 -3.46
C THR A 39 -1.17 10.52 -2.77
N GLU A 40 -0.91 10.81 -1.50
CA GLU A 40 0.15 10.14 -0.72
C GLU A 40 -0.14 8.65 -0.53
N GLU A 41 -1.38 8.29 -0.20
CA GLU A 41 -1.83 6.90 -0.09
C GLU A 41 -1.76 6.20 -1.46
N GLN A 42 -2.15 6.88 -2.55
CA GLN A 42 -2.06 6.33 -3.90
C GLN A 42 -0.61 6.00 -4.27
N LEU A 43 0.33 6.91 -4.01
CA LEU A 43 1.75 6.71 -4.29
C LEU A 43 2.32 5.54 -3.48
N LEU A 44 1.95 5.44 -2.20
CA LEU A 44 2.36 4.31 -1.35
C LEU A 44 1.81 2.99 -1.90
N ILE A 45 0.51 2.93 -2.22
CA ILE A 45 -0.14 1.74 -2.78
C ILE A 45 0.51 1.33 -4.10
N GLN A 46 0.79 2.29 -4.98
CA GLN A 46 1.46 2.03 -6.27
C GLN A 46 2.86 1.46 -6.08
N LYS A 47 3.66 2.02 -5.16
CA LYS A 47 4.97 1.46 -4.81
C LYS A 47 4.86 0.01 -4.33
N LEU A 48 3.87 -0.29 -3.48
CA LEU A 48 3.70 -1.62 -2.88
C LEU A 48 3.16 -2.68 -3.84
N ILE A 49 2.30 -2.31 -4.79
CA ILE A 49 1.78 -3.23 -5.82
C ILE A 49 2.84 -3.55 -6.88
N GLY A 50 3.84 -2.67 -7.02
CA GLY A 50 4.83 -2.74 -8.09
C GLY A 50 4.22 -2.42 -9.45
N ASN A 51 5.04 -2.44 -10.49
CA ASN A 51 4.59 -2.16 -11.86
C ASN A 51 4.14 -3.47 -12.54
N GLY A 52 2.92 -3.51 -13.08
CA GLY A 52 2.39 -4.71 -13.76
C GLY A 52 2.08 -5.91 -12.85
N GLY A 53 1.94 -5.71 -11.53
CA GLY A 53 1.55 -6.76 -10.58
C GLY A 53 2.71 -7.61 -10.04
N ILE A 54 3.95 -7.27 -10.37
CA ILE A 54 5.15 -7.87 -9.79
C ILE A 54 5.57 -7.03 -8.58
N VAL A 55 5.42 -7.58 -7.38
CA VAL A 55 5.93 -6.96 -6.17
C VAL A 55 7.44 -7.16 -6.12
N GLU A 56 8.19 -6.07 -6.30
CA GLU A 56 9.64 -6.08 -6.24
C GLU A 56 10.15 -6.27 -4.79
N VAL A 57 11.35 -6.83 -4.65
CA VAL A 57 11.98 -7.06 -3.35
C VAL A 57 12.71 -5.79 -2.90
N SER A 58 12.49 -5.37 -1.66
CA SER A 58 13.24 -4.23 -1.09
C SER A 58 14.63 -4.66 -0.65
N THR A 59 15.62 -3.81 -0.92
CA THR A 59 17.01 -4.08 -0.57
C THR A 59 17.43 -3.15 0.57
N LEU A 60 18.05 -3.72 1.60
CA LEU A 60 18.39 -3.06 2.84
C LEU A 60 19.91 -3.02 3.06
N LYS A 61 20.42 -1.91 3.56
CA LYS A 61 21.79 -1.78 4.04
C LYS A 61 21.79 -1.26 5.47
N LYS A 62 22.70 -1.77 6.29
CA LYS A 62 22.94 -1.24 7.64
C LYS A 62 24.12 -0.27 7.57
N GLN A 63 23.89 1.01 7.86
CA GLN A 63 24.93 2.04 7.95
C GLN A 63 24.86 2.70 9.33
N ASN A 64 25.98 2.75 10.04
CA ASN A 64 26.08 3.42 11.35
C ASN A 64 24.94 3.04 12.33
N GLU A 65 24.68 1.73 12.43
CA GLU A 65 23.58 1.13 13.21
C GLU A 65 22.15 1.42 12.74
N GLN A 66 21.97 2.31 11.76
CA GLN A 66 20.68 2.61 11.14
C GLN A 66 20.42 1.70 9.94
N LEU A 67 19.15 1.32 9.77
CA LEU A 67 18.67 0.55 8.64
C LEU A 67 18.24 1.51 7.53
N GLN A 68 18.75 1.31 6.33
CA GLN A 68 18.43 2.11 5.16
C GLN A 68 17.95 1.22 4.02
N VAL A 69 16.82 1.56 3.42
CA VAL A 69 16.36 0.98 2.16
C VAL A 69 17.15 1.64 1.03
N VAL A 70 17.85 0.82 0.25
CA VAL A 70 18.68 1.30 -0.87
C VAL A 70 18.05 1.07 -2.23
N ASN A 71 17.09 0.13 -2.34
CA ASN A 71 16.35 -0.12 -3.56
C ASN A 71 15.01 -0.82 -3.29
N GLY A 72 14.12 -0.81 -4.29
CA GLY A 72 12.83 -1.50 -4.29
C GLY A 72 11.68 -0.64 -3.74
N PRO A 73 10.51 -1.26 -3.48
CA PRO A 73 9.26 -0.53 -3.23
C PRO A 73 9.25 0.26 -1.92
N LEU A 74 10.11 -0.10 -0.96
CA LEU A 74 10.25 0.63 0.29
C LEU A 74 11.26 1.79 0.25
N LEU A 75 11.82 2.12 -0.93
CA LEU A 75 12.78 3.22 -1.04
C LEU A 75 12.15 4.56 -0.61
N GLY A 76 12.79 5.21 0.37
CA GLY A 76 12.31 6.44 1.02
C GLY A 76 11.21 6.22 2.06
N LEU A 77 10.90 4.97 2.41
CA LEU A 77 9.87 4.57 3.37
C LEU A 77 10.47 3.91 4.62
N ASP A 78 11.70 4.29 4.98
CA ASP A 78 12.42 3.73 6.12
C ASP A 78 11.66 3.90 7.46
N HIS A 79 10.96 5.02 7.59
CA HIS A 79 10.22 5.42 8.80
C HIS A 79 9.01 4.54 9.13
N ILE A 80 8.46 3.79 8.16
CA ILE A 80 7.35 2.86 8.38
C ILE A 80 7.82 1.44 8.74
N ILE A 81 9.13 1.15 8.63
CA ILE A 81 9.69 -0.16 8.98
C ILE A 81 9.69 -0.32 10.50
N LYS A 82 9.04 -1.38 10.99
CA LYS A 82 8.98 -1.70 12.43
C LYS A 82 9.94 -2.80 12.84
N LYS A 83 10.15 -3.77 11.96
CA LYS A 83 11.01 -4.92 12.24
C LYS A 83 11.55 -5.50 10.95
N VAL A 84 12.76 -6.02 11.00
CA VAL A 84 13.36 -6.79 9.91
C VAL A 84 13.81 -8.15 10.44
N SER A 85 13.49 -9.21 9.69
CA SER A 85 13.99 -10.57 9.90
C SER A 85 14.92 -10.94 8.76
N PRO A 86 16.25 -10.79 8.93
CA PRO A 86 17.23 -11.17 7.90
C PRO A 86 17.11 -12.65 7.52
N LYS A 87 16.92 -13.51 8.52
CA LYS A 87 16.81 -14.98 8.35
C LYS A 87 15.65 -15.38 7.43
N ASN A 88 14.51 -14.71 7.59
CA ASN A 88 13.30 -15.05 6.84
C ASN A 88 13.11 -14.19 5.59
N ARG A 89 14.04 -13.24 5.33
CA ARG A 89 13.92 -12.24 4.26
C ARG A 89 12.59 -11.47 4.33
N ARG A 90 12.20 -11.05 5.54
CA ARG A 90 10.93 -10.33 5.79
C ARG A 90 11.17 -8.97 6.43
N ILE A 91 10.44 -7.99 5.95
CA ILE A 91 10.33 -6.64 6.50
C ILE A 91 8.88 -6.47 6.97
N MET A 92 8.69 -6.14 8.23
CA MET A 92 7.40 -5.74 8.76
C MET A 92 7.31 -4.23 8.72
N VAL A 93 6.33 -3.72 7.98
CA VAL A 93 5.99 -2.29 7.92
C VAL A 93 4.66 -2.04 8.60
N GLU A 94 4.45 -0.82 9.09
CA GLU A 94 3.17 -0.33 9.56
C GLU A 94 2.73 0.82 8.66
N VAL A 95 1.60 0.64 7.99
CA VAL A 95 1.00 1.64 7.11
C VAL A 95 -0.37 2.03 7.66
N THR A 96 -0.76 3.27 7.44
CA THR A 96 -2.13 3.71 7.71
C THR A 96 -2.92 3.58 6.42
N VAL A 97 -4.01 2.84 6.44
CA VAL A 97 -4.92 2.65 5.31
C VAL A 97 -6.33 2.88 5.82
N LEU A 98 -7.05 3.85 5.26
CA LEU A 98 -8.41 4.20 5.68
C LEU A 98 -8.47 4.52 7.19
N ASP A 99 -7.54 5.35 7.66
CA ASP A 99 -7.37 5.73 9.07
C ASP A 99 -7.04 4.58 10.04
N GLU A 100 -6.89 3.35 9.55
CA GLU A 100 -6.50 2.19 10.34
C GLU A 100 -5.03 1.86 10.16
N LYS A 101 -4.32 1.64 11.27
CA LYS A 101 -2.94 1.12 11.24
C LYS A 101 -2.95 -0.37 10.91
N LYS A 102 -2.26 -0.75 9.83
CA LYS A 102 -2.09 -2.14 9.40
C LYS A 102 -0.62 -2.52 9.35
N LYS A 103 -0.31 -3.71 9.88
CA LYS A 103 1.01 -4.33 9.76
C LYS A 103 1.04 -5.23 8.54
N ILE A 104 2.03 -5.03 7.69
CA ILE A 104 2.20 -5.78 6.44
C ILE A 104 3.60 -6.38 6.44
N GLU A 105 3.70 -7.66 6.07
CA GLU A 105 4.98 -8.30 5.82
C GLU A 105 5.31 -8.27 4.34
N LEU A 106 6.48 -7.75 4.02
CA LEU A 106 7.03 -7.63 2.68
C LEU A 106 8.35 -8.38 2.60
N GLU A 107 8.76 -8.75 1.39
CA GLU A 107 10.08 -9.34 1.19
C GLU A 107 11.18 -8.29 1.26
N GLY A 108 12.29 -8.64 1.91
CA GLY A 108 13.47 -7.81 1.91
C GLY A 108 14.77 -8.55 2.13
N VAL A 109 15.84 -8.06 1.52
CA VAL A 109 17.16 -8.69 1.51
C VAL A 109 18.21 -7.68 1.95
N PHE A 110 19.13 -8.12 2.81
CA PHE A 110 20.30 -7.31 3.16
C PHE A 110 21.37 -7.43 2.10
N VAL A 111 21.89 -6.29 1.67
CA VAL A 111 23.13 -6.21 0.87
C VAL A 111 24.27 -5.72 1.74
N THR A 112 25.46 -6.20 1.38
CA THR A 112 26.72 -5.88 2.05
C THR A 112 27.22 -4.49 1.62
#